data_AF-X1JDP0-F1
#
_entry.id   AF-X1JDP0-F1
#
_cell.length_a   1.000
_cell.length_b   1.000
_cell.length_c   1.000
_cell.angle_alpha   90.00
_cell.angle_beta   90.00
_cell.angle_gamma   90.00
#
_symmetry.space_group_name_H-M   'P 1'
#
loop_
_entity.id
_entity.type
_entity.pdbx_description
1 polymer ?
#
loop_
_entity_poly.entity_id
_entity_poly.type
_entity_poly.pdbx_seq_one_letter_code
_entity_poly.pdbx_strand_id
1 'polypeptide(L)'
;MDENNILMQKCLRFHRCSAPLCPLDKDVSERVYLEGEPICKAKPKTLQEILGEELEGRYKEFIRVSLQKGAKFTPWTKVKNEASS
;
A
#
# COMPACT_ATOMS: atom_id res chain seq x y z
N MET A 1 -9.02 18.20 -10.32
CA MET A 1 -9.04 16.79 -9.87
C MET A 1 -7.79 16.58 -9.06
N ASP A 2 -7.92 16.18 -7.80
CA ASP A 2 -6.76 15.88 -6.96
C ASP A 2 -5.99 14.70 -7.55
N GLU A 3 -4.76 14.94 -8.02
CA GLU A 3 -3.86 13.91 -8.57
C GLU A 3 -3.59 12.77 -7.57
N ASN A 4 -3.81 13.00 -6.27
CA ASN A 4 -3.63 12.00 -5.21
C ASN A 4 -4.51 10.76 -5.40
N ASN A 5 -5.68 10.86 -6.02
CA ASN A 5 -6.64 9.76 -6.07
C ASN A 5 -6.45 8.82 -7.29
N ILE A 6 -5.55 9.17 -8.23
CA ILE A 6 -5.41 8.45 -9.51
C ILE A 6 -4.80 7.05 -9.31
N LEU A 7 -3.84 6.90 -8.40
CA LEU A 7 -3.15 5.62 -8.20
C LEU A 7 -4.03 4.58 -7.50
N MET A 8 -4.77 4.98 -6.47
CA MET A 8 -5.68 4.07 -5.76
C MET A 8 -6.78 3.54 -6.67
N GLN A 9 -7.33 4.39 -7.55
CA GLN A 9 -8.37 4.00 -8.51
C GLN A 9 -7.91 2.98 -9.55
N LYS A 10 -6.62 2.92 -9.86
CA LYS A 10 -6.04 1.87 -10.73
C LYS A 10 -6.06 0.49 -10.07
N CYS A 11 -6.27 0.39 -8.75
CA CYS A 11 -6.39 -0.88 -8.07
C CYS A 11 -7.74 -1.53 -8.39
N LEU A 12 -7.73 -2.76 -8.93
CA LEU A 12 -8.95 -3.53 -9.20
C LEU A 12 -9.84 -3.76 -7.96
N ARG A 13 -9.25 -3.63 -6.77
CA ARG A 13 -9.96 -3.78 -5.49
C ARG A 13 -10.48 -2.46 -4.93
N PHE A 14 -10.20 -1.32 -5.55
CA PHE A 14 -10.46 0.02 -5.00
C PHE A 14 -11.86 0.15 -4.39
N HIS A 15 -12.90 -0.15 -5.17
CA HIS A 15 -14.30 -0.04 -4.73
C HIS A 15 -14.74 -1.05 -3.66
N ARG A 16 -13.91 -2.04 -3.33
CA ARG A 16 -14.22 -3.11 -2.37
C ARG A 16 -13.16 -3.25 -1.27
N CYS A 17 -12.14 -2.41 -1.27
CA CYS A 17 -11.04 -2.51 -0.33
C CYS A 17 -11.42 -1.81 0.96
N SER A 18 -11.27 -2.50 2.09
CA SER A 18 -11.50 -1.96 3.43
C SER A 18 -10.21 -1.70 4.19
N ALA A 19 -9.04 -1.81 3.55
CA ALA A 19 -7.77 -1.57 4.22
C ALA A 19 -7.57 -0.05 4.42
N PRO A 20 -7.46 0.44 5.66
CA PRO A 20 -7.26 1.87 5.95
C PRO A 20 -5.86 2.35 5.57
N LEU A 21 -4.88 1.44 5.59
CA LEU A 21 -3.50 1.71 5.17
C LEU A 21 -3.24 1.07 3.80
N CYS A 22 -2.85 1.88 2.83
CA CYS A 22 -2.66 1.47 1.44
C CYS A 22 -1.34 2.03 0.86
N PRO A 23 -0.51 1.20 0.22
CA PRO A 23 0.72 1.67 -0.46
C PRO A 23 0.44 2.54 -1.70
N LEU A 24 -0.79 2.56 -2.22
CA LEU A 24 -1.19 3.44 -3.32
C LEU A 24 -1.73 4.79 -2.84
N ASP A 25 -1.97 4.95 -1.54
CA ASP A 25 -2.52 6.17 -0.96
C ASP A 25 -1.42 7.12 -0.53
N LYS A 26 -1.24 8.24 -1.26
CA LYS A 26 -0.17 9.21 -0.98
C LYS A 26 -0.28 9.80 0.42
N ASP A 27 -1.49 9.85 0.97
CA ASP A 27 -1.79 10.42 2.28
C ASP A 27 -1.84 9.34 3.38
N VAL A 28 -1.20 8.18 3.16
CA VAL A 28 -1.25 7.04 4.10
C VAL A 28 -0.79 7.41 5.53
N SER A 29 0.11 8.40 5.68
CA SER A 29 0.52 8.90 7.00
C SER A 29 -0.64 9.52 7.79
N GLU A 30 -1.54 10.20 7.10
CA GLU A 30 -2.69 10.92 7.66
C GLU A 30 -3.87 9.98 7.93
N ARG A 31 -3.84 8.75 7.41
CA ARG A 31 -4.90 7.77 7.63
C ARG A 31 -4.91 7.26 9.06
N VAL A 32 -6.10 7.12 9.63
CA VAL A 32 -6.30 6.47 10.93
C VAL A 32 -6.24 4.96 10.74
N TYR A 33 -5.57 4.29 11.66
CA TYR A 33 -5.57 2.83 11.77
C TYR A 33 -5.99 2.46 13.18
N LEU A 34 -6.95 1.57 13.29
CA LEU A 34 -7.37 0.94 14.53
C LEU A 34 -6.77 -0.45 14.62
N GLU A 35 -6.35 -0.85 15.82
CA GLU A 35 -5.73 -2.16 16.03
C GLU A 35 -6.65 -3.30 15.57
N GLY A 36 -6.10 -4.19 14.75
CA GLY A 36 -6.83 -5.33 14.18
C GLY A 36 -7.49 -5.05 12.83
N GLU A 37 -7.48 -3.81 12.34
CA GLU A 37 -7.95 -3.51 10.98
C GLU A 37 -7.11 -4.21 9.91
N PRO A 38 -7.73 -4.57 8.77
CA PRO A 38 -7.06 -5.32 7.73
C PRO A 38 -6.01 -4.47 7.02
N ILE A 39 -4.84 -5.05 6.75
CA ILE A 39 -3.80 -4.41 5.95
C ILE A 39 -3.96 -4.76 4.48
N CYS A 40 -3.47 -3.88 3.60
CA CYS A 40 -3.50 -4.09 2.15
C CYS A 40 -2.93 -5.48 1.77
N LYS A 41 -3.70 -6.22 0.95
CA LYS A 41 -3.35 -7.55 0.44
C LYS A 41 -3.18 -7.55 -1.08
N ALA A 42 -2.88 -6.40 -1.69
CA ALA A 42 -2.57 -6.35 -3.11
C ALA A 42 -1.30 -7.17 -3.38
N LYS A 43 -1.27 -7.91 -4.50
CA LYS A 43 -0.07 -8.65 -4.87
C LYS A 43 1.04 -7.66 -5.25
N PRO A 44 2.32 -7.97 -4.97
CA PRO A 44 3.44 -7.11 -5.34
C PRO A 44 3.45 -6.73 -6.81
N LYS A 45 3.16 -7.68 -7.71
CA LYS A 45 3.03 -7.43 -9.16
C LYS A 45 1.98 -6.38 -9.50
N THR A 46 0.81 -6.40 -8.85
CA THR A 46 -0.23 -5.37 -9.06
C THR A 46 0.26 -4.00 -8.61
N LEU A 47 0.99 -3.92 -7.50
CA LEU A 47 1.57 -2.66 -7.04
C LEU A 47 2.66 -2.18 -8.01
N GLN A 48 3.47 -3.08 -8.55
CA GLN A 48 4.48 -2.77 -9.57
C GLN A 48 3.87 -2.23 -10.86
N GLU A 49 2.77 -2.81 -11.34
CA GLU A 49 2.05 -2.34 -12.54
C GLU A 49 1.48 -0.93 -12.35
N ILE A 50 1.10 -0.56 -11.12
CA ILE A 50 0.49 0.74 -10.82
C ILE A 50 1.54 1.81 -10.50
N LEU A 51 2.54 1.46 -9.68
CA LEU A 51 3.54 2.40 -9.14
C LEU A 51 4.81 2.48 -9.99
N GLY A 52 5.12 1.46 -10.81
CA GLY A 52 6.34 1.46 -11.61
C GLY A 52 7.59 1.63 -10.74
N GLU A 53 8.42 2.61 -11.09
CA GLU A 53 9.67 2.93 -10.41
C GLU A 53 9.45 3.44 -8.97
N GLU A 54 8.28 3.99 -8.66
CA GLU A 54 7.97 4.53 -7.33
C GLU A 54 7.63 3.43 -6.30
N LEU A 55 7.49 2.17 -6.73
CA LEU A 55 7.04 1.07 -5.86
C LEU A 55 7.85 0.99 -4.56
N GLU A 56 9.17 1.00 -4.65
CA GLU A 56 10.04 0.81 -3.49
C GLU A 56 9.87 1.93 -2.47
N GLY A 57 9.87 3.20 -2.92
CA GLY A 57 9.71 4.35 -2.03
C GLY A 57 8.36 4.34 -1.34
N ARG A 58 7.29 4.14 -2.10
CA ARG A 58 5.91 4.09 -1.62
C ARG A 58 5.66 2.92 -0.68
N TYR A 59 6.22 1.75 -0.98
CA TYR A 59 6.07 0.58 -0.13
C TYR A 59 6.84 0.75 1.19
N LYS A 60 8.06 1.30 1.16
CA LYS A 60 8.83 1.60 2.39
C LYS A 60 8.11 2.61 3.29
N GLU A 61 7.51 3.64 2.72
CA GLU A 61 6.70 4.59 3.46
C GLU A 61 5.50 3.92 4.12
N PHE A 62 4.75 3.12 3.35
CA PHE A 62 3.63 2.33 3.86
C PHE A 62 4.04 1.40 5.01
N ILE A 63 5.20 0.74 4.90
CA ILE A 63 5.77 -0.08 5.98
C ILE A 63 6.02 0.76 7.24
N ARG A 64 6.71 1.89 7.09
CA ARG A 64 7.05 2.79 8.19
C ARG A 64 5.80 3.24 8.93
N VAL A 65 4.79 3.70 8.19
CA VAL A 65 3.51 4.16 8.76
C VAL A 65 2.75 3.02 9.43
N SER A 66 2.72 1.84 8.81
CA SER A 66 2.07 0.65 9.39
C SER A 66 2.68 0.29 10.74
N LEU A 67 4.02 0.27 10.83
CA LEU A 67 4.74 0.03 12.09
C LEU A 67 4.42 1.08 13.15
N GLN A 68 4.48 2.37 12.79
CA GLN A 68 4.20 3.47 13.71
C GLN A 68 2.79 3.40 14.30
N LYS A 69 1.82 2.92 13.52
CA LYS A 69 0.43 2.77 13.94
C LYS A 69 0.12 1.41 14.58
N GLY A 70 1.12 0.56 14.82
CA GLY A 70 0.94 -0.74 15.47
C GLY A 70 0.36 -1.83 14.56
N ALA A 71 0.28 -1.61 13.25
CA ALA A 71 -0.17 -2.59 12.31
C ALA A 71 0.88 -3.69 12.06
N LYS A 72 0.41 -4.92 11.88
CA LYS A 72 1.23 -6.03 11.37
C LYS A 72 1.21 -6.04 9.86
N PHE A 73 2.36 -5.95 9.21
CA PHE A 73 2.48 -5.85 7.76
C PHE A 73 3.52 -6.85 7.21
N THR A 74 3.56 -7.00 5.89
CA THR A 74 4.52 -7.87 5.19
C THR A 74 5.82 -7.10 4.87
N PRO A 75 7.01 -7.59 5.27
CA PRO A 75 8.28 -6.94 4.96
C PRO A 75 8.55 -6.76 3.46
N TRP A 76 9.17 -5.65 3.08
CA TRP A 76 9.54 -5.33 1.69
C TRP A 76 10.40 -6.43 1.04
N THR A 77 11.29 -7.07 1.80
CA THR A 77 12.14 -8.15 1.31
C THR A 77 11.35 -9.32 0.72
N LYS A 78 10.20 -9.66 1.32
CA LYS A 78 9.31 -10.69 0.79
C LYS A 78 8.58 -10.24 -0.48
N VAL A 79 8.13 -8.99 -0.47
CA VAL A 79 7.38 -8.35 -1.57
C VAL A 79 8.25 -8.20 -2.82
N LYS A 80 9.52 -7.81 -2.66
CA LYS A 80 10.48 -7.67 -3.74
C LYS A 80 10.71 -8.98 -4.50
N ASN A 81 10.90 -10.08 -3.78
CA ASN A 81 11.12 -11.39 -4.39
C ASN A 81 9.91 -11.87 -5.21
N GLU A 82 8.69 -11.57 -4.75
CA GLU A 82 7.44 -11.89 -5.43
C GLU A 82 7.12 -10.96 -6.61
N ALA A 83 7.65 -9.73 -6.64
CA ALA A 83 7.51 -8.81 -7.76
C ALA A 83 8.48 -9.10 -8.92
N SER A 84 9.61 -9.75 -8.62
CA SER A 84 10.63 -10.13 -9.62
C SER A 84 10.46 -11.54 -10.20
N SER A 85 9.43 -12.29 -9.78
CA SER A 85 9.08 -13.63 -10.26
C SER A 85 7.91 -13.59 -11.24
#